data_AF-A0A2H3KGQ1-F1
#
_entry.id   AF-A0A2H3KGQ1-F1
#
_cell.length_a   1.000
_cell.length_b   1.000
_cell.length_c   1.000
_cell.angle_alpha   90.00
_cell.angle_beta   90.00
_cell.angle_gamma   90.00
#
_symmetry.space_group_name_H-M   'P 1'
#
loop_
_entity.id
_entity.type
_entity.pdbx_description
1 polymer ?
#
loop_
_entity_poly.entity_id
_entity_poly.type
_entity_poly.pdbx_seq_one_letter_code
_entity_poly.pdbx_strand_id
1 'polypeptide(L)'
;MTPLYVYVSADCPVCARTLQLVANVRAQEPEYPIEVIDLAQPGTTKPAMVFGTPTYVFNGRILSLGNPTLETLLNLFRDEC
;
A
#
# COMPACT_ATOMS: atom_id res chain seq x y z
N MET A 1 -13.87 1.67 9.14
CA MET A 1 -13.29 1.03 7.94
C MET A 1 -11.81 0.88 8.18
N THR A 2 -11.26 -0.32 8.02
CA THR A 2 -9.82 -0.54 8.13
C THR A 2 -9.15 0.09 6.90
N PRO A 3 -8.07 0.87 7.03
CA PRO A 3 -7.43 1.44 5.85
C PRO A 3 -6.57 0.42 5.11
N LEU A 4 -6.38 0.67 3.82
CA LEU A 4 -5.30 0.04 3.05
C LEU A 4 -4.00 0.73 3.41
N TYR A 5 -3.09 0.02 4.06
CA TYR A 5 -1.75 0.51 4.37
C TYR A 5 -0.79 0.21 3.23
N VAL A 6 -0.06 1.22 2.78
CA VAL A 6 0.94 1.10 1.72
C VAL A 6 2.28 1.55 2.27
N TYR A 7 3.15 0.59 2.53
CA TYR A 7 4.48 0.84 3.08
C TYR A 7 5.48 1.10 1.95
N VAL A 8 6.12 2.27 1.99
CA VAL A 8 7.15 2.72 1.06
C VAL A 8 8.43 3.08 1.81
N SER A 9 9.49 3.38 1.09
CA SER A 9 10.75 3.91 1.64
C SER A 9 11.30 4.96 0.69
N ALA A 10 11.98 5.99 1.21
CA ALA A 10 12.68 6.98 0.40
C ALA A 10 13.71 6.35 -0.57
N ASP A 11 14.35 5.25 -0.19
CA ASP A 11 15.39 4.56 -0.98
C ASP A 11 14.81 3.57 -2.00
N CYS A 12 13.52 3.68 -2.32
CA CYS A 12 12.79 2.75 -3.19
C CYS A 12 12.50 3.40 -4.56
N PRO A 13 13.31 3.14 -5.60
CA PRO A 13 13.10 3.73 -6.93
C PRO A 13 11.75 3.33 -7.53
N VAL A 14 11.28 2.14 -7.18
CA VAL A 14 10.01 1.58 -7.65
C VAL A 14 8.79 2.14 -6.90
N CYS A 15 8.98 2.87 -5.80
CA CYS A 15 7.88 3.41 -5.00
C CYS A 15 7.23 4.65 -5.64
N ALA A 16 7.88 5.31 -6.61
CA ALA A 16 7.23 6.35 -7.42
C ALA A 16 5.98 5.80 -8.16
N ARG A 17 6.08 4.56 -8.68
CA ARG A 17 4.94 3.88 -9.32
C ARG A 17 3.85 3.53 -8.31
N THR A 18 4.22 3.18 -7.08
CA THR A 18 3.29 2.95 -5.98
C THR A 18 2.46 4.18 -5.66
N LEU A 19 3.08 5.37 -5.60
CA LEU A 19 2.36 6.61 -5.34
C LEU A 19 1.34 6.93 -6.44
N GLN A 20 1.69 6.70 -7.70
CA GLN A 20 0.75 6.81 -8.83
C GLN A 20 -0.39 5.80 -8.70
N LEU A 21 -0.08 4.56 -8.31
CA LEU A 21 -1.09 3.53 -8.09
C LEU A 21 -2.07 3.92 -6.98
N VAL A 22 -1.57 4.40 -5.84
CA VAL A 22 -2.39 4.88 -4.72
C VAL A 22 -3.29 6.03 -5.15
N ALA A 23 -2.78 6.99 -5.91
CA ALA A 23 -3.59 8.09 -6.44
C ALA A 23 -4.76 7.56 -7.32
N ASN A 24 -4.50 6.56 -8.16
CA ASN A 24 -5.53 5.94 -8.99
C ASN A 24 -6.58 5.18 -8.16
N VAL A 25 -6.16 4.45 -7.11
CA VAL A 25 -7.12 3.79 -6.22
C VAL A 25 -7.99 4.81 -5.50
N ARG A 26 -7.41 5.90 -4.98
CA ARG A 26 -8.17 7.00 -4.35
C ARG A 26 -9.18 7.65 -5.30
N ALA A 27 -8.87 7.71 -6.59
CA ALA A 27 -9.77 8.26 -7.60
C ALA A 27 -10.94 7.31 -7.91
N GLN A 28 -10.74 6.00 -7.84
CA GLN A 28 -11.79 5.00 -8.09
C GLN A 28 -12.63 4.67 -6.85
N GLU A 29 -12.00 4.69 -5.68
CA GLU A 29 -12.61 4.33 -4.39
C GLU A 29 -12.44 5.50 -3.38
N PRO A 30 -13.04 6.68 -3.63
CA PRO A 30 -12.79 7.89 -2.86
C PRO A 30 -13.25 7.82 -1.40
N GLU A 31 -14.20 6.93 -1.11
CA GLU A 31 -14.74 6.70 0.23
C GLU A 31 -13.82 5.80 1.07
N TYR A 32 -12.81 5.17 0.46
CA TYR A 32 -11.94 4.23 1.14
C TYR A 32 -10.65 4.86 1.68
N PRO A 33 -10.34 4.69 2.98
CA PRO A 33 -9.12 5.26 3.54
C PRO A 33 -7.88 4.48 3.08
N ILE A 34 -6.90 5.19 2.52
CA ILE A 34 -5.59 4.64 2.13
C ILE A 34 -4.49 5.44 2.83
N GLU A 35 -3.66 4.74 3.58
CA GLU A 35 -2.54 5.30 4.33
C GLU A 35 -1.21 4.91 3.70
N VAL A 36 -0.41 5.90 3.29
CA VAL A 36 0.93 5.67 2.77
C VAL A 36 1.93 5.94 3.90
N ILE A 37 2.68 4.91 4.29
CA ILE A 37 3.63 4.97 5.40
C ILE A 37 5.04 4.88 4.83
N ASP A 38 5.84 5.92 5.04
CA ASP A 38 7.25 5.92 4.69
C ASP A 38 8.09 5.37 5.85
N LEU A 39 8.68 4.21 5.64
CA LEU A 39 9.54 3.52 6.59
C LEU A 39 10.91 4.20 6.77
N ALA A 40 11.30 5.10 5.87
CA ALA A 40 12.52 5.90 6.04
C ALA A 40 12.31 7.10 6.98
N GLN A 41 11.06 7.47 7.30
CA GLN A 41 10.81 8.58 8.22
C GLN A 41 11.21 8.21 9.66
N PRO A 42 11.92 9.11 10.37
CA PRO A 42 12.27 8.91 11.77
C PRO A 42 11.02 8.69 12.64
N GLY A 43 11.03 7.65 13.48
CA GLY A 43 9.90 7.32 14.35
C GLY A 43 8.85 6.39 13.72
N THR A 44 8.96 6.07 12.43
CA THR A 44 8.09 5.07 11.81
C THR A 44 8.46 3.67 12.29
N THR A 45 7.48 2.91 12.76
CA THR A 45 7.69 1.49 13.14
C THR A 45 7.42 0.60 11.93
N LYS A 46 8.42 -0.18 11.51
CA LYS A 46 8.24 -1.18 10.45
C LYS A 46 7.56 -2.43 11.03
N PRO A 47 6.37 -2.84 10.53
CA PRO A 47 5.74 -4.09 10.96
C PRO A 47 6.60 -5.31 10.59
N ALA A 48 6.59 -6.35 11.42
CA ALA A 48 7.38 -7.57 11.20
C ALA A 48 7.02 -8.30 9.89
N MET A 49 5.78 -8.14 9.42
CA MET A 49 5.29 -8.69 8.15
C MET A 49 5.82 -7.92 6.91
N VAL A 50 6.37 -6.72 7.08
CA VAL A 50 6.87 -5.90 5.97
C VAL A 50 8.36 -6.18 5.77
N PHE A 51 8.65 -7.08 4.83
CA PHE A 51 10.01 -7.50 4.50
C PHE A 51 10.69 -6.59 3.48
N GLY A 52 9.91 -5.92 2.62
CA GLY A 52 10.41 -5.01 1.59
C GLY A 52 9.40 -3.92 1.25
N THR A 53 9.84 -2.94 0.46
CA THR A 53 8.98 -1.88 -0.06
C THR A 53 8.95 -1.91 -1.58
N PRO A 54 7.81 -1.64 -2.22
CA PRO A 54 6.51 -1.35 -1.62
C PRO A 54 5.80 -2.61 -1.10
N THR A 55 4.99 -2.47 -0.05
CA THR A 55 4.11 -3.54 0.47
C THR A 55 2.72 -2.99 0.77
N TYR A 56 1.68 -3.72 0.36
CA TYR A 56 0.28 -3.36 0.52
C TYR A 56 -0.33 -4.28 1.57
N VAL A 57 -0.83 -3.71 2.66
CA VAL A 57 -1.40 -4.43 3.79
C VAL A 57 -2.83 -3.97 4.02
N PHE A 58 -3.73 -4.94 4.12
CA PHE A 58 -5.12 -4.69 4.44
C PHE A 58 -5.56 -5.63 5.55
N ASN A 59 -6.22 -5.09 6.58
CA ASN A 59 -6.72 -5.89 7.70
C ASN A 59 -5.67 -6.83 8.35
N GLY A 60 -4.42 -6.35 8.47
CA GLY A 60 -3.30 -7.12 9.02
C GLY A 60 -2.77 -8.23 8.11
N ARG A 61 -3.21 -8.29 6.84
CA ARG A 61 -2.75 -9.25 5.82
C ARG A 61 -2.04 -8.55 4.68
N ILE A 62 -1.02 -9.19 4.13
CA ILE A 62 -0.34 -8.69 2.94
C ILE A 62 -1.20 -8.99 1.73
N LEU A 63 -1.72 -7.95 1.07
CA LEU A 63 -2.38 -8.09 -0.23
C LEU A 63 -1.35 -8.27 -1.34
N SER A 64 -0.26 -7.49 -1.29
CA SER A 64 0.76 -7.54 -2.34
C SER A 64 2.14 -7.11 -1.85
N LEU A 65 3.17 -7.76 -2.39
CA LEU A 65 4.57 -7.39 -2.27
C LEU A 65 5.05 -6.90 -3.64
N GLY A 66 5.68 -5.72 -3.69
CA GLY A 66 6.08 -5.09 -4.96
C GLY A 66 4.94 -4.31 -5.60
N ASN A 67 5.03 -3.99 -6.89
CA ASN A 67 4.05 -3.14 -7.57
C ASN A 67 3.01 -3.97 -8.35
N PRO A 68 1.82 -4.24 -7.80
CA PRO A 68 0.74 -4.84 -8.57
C PRO A 68 0.20 -3.86 -9.62
N THR A 69 -0.60 -4.37 -10.55
CA THR A 69 -1.43 -3.51 -11.40
C THR A 69 -2.60 -2.95 -10.59
N LEU A 70 -3.23 -1.89 -11.10
CA LEU A 70 -4.43 -1.31 -10.48
C LEU A 70 -5.57 -2.31 -10.38
N GLU A 71 -5.82 -3.04 -11.47
CA GLU A 71 -6.87 -4.07 -11.50
C GLU A 71 -6.61 -5.18 -10.48
N THR A 72 -5.37 -5.68 -10.39
CA THR A 72 -5.02 -6.71 -9.41
C THR A 72 -5.20 -6.19 -7.98
N LEU A 73 -4.76 -4.96 -7.69
CA LEU A 73 -4.90 -4.38 -6.36
C LEU A 73 -6.38 -4.21 -5.98
N LEU A 74 -7.22 -3.73 -6.90
CA LEU A 74 -8.66 -3.56 -6.67
C LEU A 74 -9.38 -4.89 -6.48
N ASN A 75 -9.02 -5.93 -7.25
CA ASN A 75 -9.63 -7.26 -7.09
C ASN A 75 -9.28 -7.86 -5.73
N LEU A 76 -8.00 -7.86 -5.35
CA LEU A 76 -7.54 -8.33 -4.03
C LEU A 76 -8.21 -7.59 -2.88
N PHE A 77 -8.42 -6.29 -3.08
CA PHE A 77 -9.03 -5.43 -2.10
C PHE A 77 -10.54 -5.71 -1.94
N ARG A 78 -11.26 -5.98 -3.04
CA ARG A 78 -12.68 -6.36 -3.03
C ARG A 78 -12.93 -7.75 -2.46
N ASP A 79 -12.03 -8.70 -2.70
CA ASP A 79 -12.15 -10.07 -2.19
C ASP A 79 -12.06 -10.14 -0.65
N GLU A 80 -11.46 -9.14 0.00
CA GLU A 80 -11.32 -9.06 1.45
C GLU A 80 -12.35 -8.13 2.14
N CYS A 81 -13.21 -7.42 1.37
CA CYS A 81 -14.29 -6.57 1.88
C CYS A 81 -15.62 -7.34 1.97
#